data_AF-A0A3U8JEP0-F1
#
_entry.id   AF-A0A3U8JEP0-F1
#
_cell.length_a   1.000
_cell.length_b   1.000
_cell.length_c   1.000
_cell.angle_alpha   90.00
_cell.angle_beta   90.00
_cell.angle_gamma   90.00
#
_symmetry.space_group_name_H-M   'P 1'
#
loop_
_entity.id
_entity.type
_entity.pdbx_description
1 polymer ?
#
loop_
_entity_poly.entity_id
_entity_poly.type
_entity_poly.pdbx_seq_one_letter_code
_entity_poly.pdbx_strand_id
1 'polypeptide(L)'
;MAADGMPGSVAGVHYRANVQGWTKRKKEGVKGGKAVEYDVMSMPTKEREQVIAHLGLSTPDTGAQANEKQDSSELINKLTTTLINMIEELEPDEARKALKLLSKGGLLALMPLVFNEQKLYSFIGFSQQSIQTLMMLDALPEEKRKEILSKYGIHEQESVVVPSQEPQEVKKAV
;
A
#
# COMPACT_ATOMS: atom_id res chain seq x y z
N MET A 1 -2.03 37.33 8.56
CA MET A 1 -0.68 37.70 9.04
C MET A 1 0.32 37.11 8.08
N ALA A 2 1.40 37.82 7.73
CA ALA A 2 2.45 37.26 6.87
C ALA A 2 3.32 36.27 7.67
N ALA A 3 4.02 35.35 7.00
CA ALA A 3 5.03 34.50 7.63
C ALA A 3 6.09 35.38 8.32
N ASP A 4 6.47 35.04 9.55
CA ASP A 4 7.52 35.76 10.27
C ASP A 4 8.82 35.75 9.44
N GLY A 5 9.64 36.79 9.47
CA GLY A 5 10.87 36.92 8.63
C GLY A 5 10.69 37.22 7.12
N MET A 6 9.46 37.15 6.59
CA MET A 6 9.14 37.64 5.24
C MET A 6 8.92 39.16 5.21
N PRO A 7 9.14 39.84 4.07
CA PRO A 7 8.80 41.25 3.93
C PRO A 7 7.31 41.46 4.21
N GLY A 8 6.97 42.41 5.09
CA GLY A 8 5.58 42.73 5.43
C GLY A 8 4.76 43.38 4.31
N SER A 9 5.36 43.57 3.12
CA SER A 9 4.71 44.16 1.95
C SER A 9 4.92 43.29 0.70
N VAL A 10 3.91 43.26 -0.18
CA VAL A 10 3.93 42.52 -1.45
C VAL A 10 5.08 42.98 -2.35
N ALA A 11 5.35 44.29 -2.39
CA ALA A 11 6.48 44.83 -3.15
C ALA A 11 7.83 44.32 -2.62
N GLY A 12 7.98 44.18 -1.29
CA GLY A 12 9.17 43.61 -0.67
C GLY A 12 9.36 42.12 -1.02
N VAL A 13 8.26 41.36 -1.12
CA VAL A 13 8.30 39.96 -1.57
C VAL A 13 8.80 39.87 -3.02
N HIS A 14 8.28 40.70 -3.92
CA HIS A 14 8.76 40.74 -5.31
C HIS A 14 10.23 41.15 -5.42
N TYR A 15 10.66 42.12 -4.61
CA TYR A 15 12.07 42.53 -4.56
C TYR A 15 12.97 41.37 -4.15
N ARG A 16 12.67 40.71 -3.02
CA ARG A 16 13.45 39.55 -2.56
C ARG A 16 13.44 38.40 -3.55
N ALA A 17 12.28 38.08 -4.14
CA ALA A 17 12.17 37.01 -5.10
C ALA A 17 13.00 37.25 -6.37
N ASN A 18 13.10 38.50 -6.83
CA ASN A 18 13.95 38.85 -7.96
C ASN A 18 15.44 38.82 -7.60
N VAL A 19 15.82 39.30 -6.41
CA VAL A 19 17.22 39.29 -5.94
C VAL A 19 17.72 37.87 -5.67
N GLN A 20 16.89 37.01 -5.12
CA GLN A 20 17.23 35.63 -4.74
C GLN A 20 16.85 34.59 -5.82
N GLY A 21 16.28 35.02 -6.95
CA GLY A 21 15.99 34.15 -8.08
C GLY A 21 14.91 33.08 -7.82
N TRP A 22 13.88 33.40 -7.04
CA TRP A 22 12.82 32.43 -6.74
C TRP A 22 12.03 32.03 -7.98
N THR A 23 11.72 30.74 -8.08
CA THR A 23 10.92 30.21 -9.18
C THR A 23 9.50 30.72 -9.06
N LYS A 24 8.93 31.25 -10.16
CA LYS A 24 7.57 31.82 -10.18
C LYS A 24 6.68 31.14 -11.21
N ARG A 25 5.41 30.94 -10.86
CA ARG A 25 4.34 30.45 -11.74
C ARG A 25 3.30 31.55 -11.91
N LYS A 26 2.86 31.80 -13.15
CA LYS A 26 1.73 32.72 -13.40
C LYS A 26 0.43 32.01 -13.04
N LYS A 27 -0.45 32.70 -12.31
CA LYS A 27 -1.77 32.17 -11.95
C LYS A 27 -2.82 32.69 -12.91
N GLU A 28 -3.44 31.78 -13.65
CA GLU A 28 -4.55 32.09 -14.54
C GLU A 28 -5.87 32.18 -13.75
N GLY A 29 -6.81 33.01 -14.22
CA GLY A 29 -8.12 33.17 -13.59
C GLY A 29 -8.20 34.20 -12.44
N VAL A 30 -7.10 34.86 -12.08
CA VAL A 30 -7.12 35.97 -11.10
C VAL A 30 -7.33 37.32 -11.81
N LYS A 31 -8.23 38.15 -11.27
CA LYS A 31 -8.55 39.48 -11.79
C LYS A 31 -7.27 40.30 -12.02
N GLY A 32 -7.05 40.73 -13.26
CA GLY A 32 -5.90 41.53 -13.66
C GLY A 32 -4.74 40.74 -14.31
N GLY A 33 -4.80 39.41 -14.41
CA GLY A 33 -3.90 38.58 -15.24
C GLY A 33 -2.41 38.63 -14.91
N LYS A 34 -2.03 39.33 -13.82
CA LYS A 34 -0.64 39.57 -13.38
C LYS A 34 -0.30 38.84 -12.09
N ALA A 35 -1.18 37.98 -11.60
CA ALA A 35 -0.94 37.22 -10.38
C ALA A 35 0.18 36.19 -10.61
N VAL A 36 1.14 36.16 -9.71
CA VAL A 36 2.25 35.20 -9.71
C VAL A 36 2.37 34.57 -8.33
N GLU A 37 2.61 33.26 -8.32
CA GLU A 37 2.94 32.48 -7.12
C GLU A 37 4.42 32.14 -7.16
N TYR A 38 5.06 32.08 -5.99
CA TYR A 38 6.47 31.71 -5.86
C TYR A 38 6.60 30.31 -5.26
N ASP A 39 7.56 29.54 -5.75
CA ASP A 39 7.87 28.22 -5.23
C ASP A 39 8.62 28.34 -3.89
N VAL A 40 7.98 27.83 -2.82
CA VAL A 40 8.51 27.82 -1.45
C VAL A 40 9.79 26.99 -1.35
N MET A 41 9.96 25.96 -2.19
CA MET A 41 11.16 25.13 -2.18
C MET A 41 12.37 25.80 -2.81
N SER A 42 12.15 26.85 -3.63
CA SER A 42 13.21 27.69 -4.21
C SER A 42 13.68 28.82 -3.28
N MET A 43 13.04 28.99 -2.12
CA MET A 43 13.42 29.98 -1.11
C MET A 43 14.58 29.47 -0.25
N PRO A 44 15.40 30.35 0.34
CA PRO A 44 16.42 29.95 1.30
C PRO A 44 15.79 29.30 2.54
N THR A 45 16.56 28.45 3.22
CA THR A 45 16.07 27.56 4.29
C THR A 45 15.29 28.28 5.39
N LYS A 46 15.73 29.48 5.80
CA LYS A 46 15.09 30.25 6.88
C LYS A 46 13.69 30.74 6.48
N GLU A 47 13.56 31.30 5.29
CA GLU A 47 12.29 31.78 4.74
C GLU A 47 11.35 30.61 4.43
N ARG A 48 11.91 29.51 3.92
CA ARG A 48 11.16 28.28 3.63
C ARG A 48 10.50 27.71 4.89
N GLU A 49 11.25 27.57 5.99
CA GLU A 49 10.72 27.08 7.27
C GLU A 49 9.59 27.97 7.80
N GLN A 50 9.75 29.30 7.69
CA GLN A 50 8.74 30.25 8.14
C GLN A 50 7.45 30.18 7.32
N VAL A 51 7.57 30.06 5.99
CA VAL A 51 6.41 29.93 5.10
C VAL A 51 5.72 28.58 5.31
N ILE A 52 6.48 27.49 5.46
CA ILE A 52 5.96 26.15 5.74
C ILE A 52 5.21 26.12 7.09
N ALA A 53 5.80 26.69 8.14
CA ALA A 53 5.17 26.81 9.46
C ALA A 53 3.89 27.65 9.40
N HIS A 54 3.90 28.77 8.66
CA HIS A 54 2.72 29.61 8.47
C HIS A 54 1.59 28.92 7.70
N LEU A 55 1.94 28.04 6.76
CA LEU A 55 0.99 27.23 6.00
C LEU A 55 0.49 25.99 6.78
N GLY A 56 1.01 25.73 7.98
CA GLY A 56 0.69 24.54 8.77
C GLY A 56 1.17 23.25 8.11
N LEU A 57 2.16 23.33 7.21
CA LEU A 57 2.78 22.18 6.57
C LEU A 57 3.94 21.71 7.45
N SER A 58 4.15 20.41 7.60
CA SER A 58 5.32 19.88 8.32
C SER A 58 6.58 20.11 7.47
N THR A 59 7.64 20.65 8.09
CA THR A 59 8.94 20.82 7.43
C THR A 59 9.49 19.48 6.96
N PRO A 60 10.07 19.39 5.74
CA PRO A 60 10.93 18.27 5.40
C PRO A 60 12.24 18.45 6.19
N ASP A 61 12.33 17.68 7.27
CA ASP A 61 13.55 17.28 7.98
C ASP A 61 14.62 18.34 8.21
N THR A 62 14.53 19.03 9.35
CA THR A 62 15.74 19.33 10.14
C THR A 62 15.37 19.33 11.61
N GLY A 63 15.81 18.29 12.33
CA GLY A 63 15.82 18.24 13.79
C GLY A 63 14.68 17.46 14.43
N ALA A 64 14.89 16.15 14.59
CA ALA A 64 14.53 15.36 15.76
C ALA A 64 13.34 15.87 16.61
N GLN A 65 12.14 15.48 16.23
CA GLN A 65 11.13 15.14 17.24
C GLN A 65 10.65 13.72 16.98
N ALA A 66 10.82 12.91 18.02
CA ALA A 66 10.29 11.57 18.14
C ALA A 66 8.80 11.56 17.81
N ASN A 67 8.48 11.06 16.62
CA ASN A 67 7.20 10.46 16.31
C ASN A 67 7.53 9.28 15.41
N GLU A 68 7.13 8.10 15.84
CA GLU A 68 7.39 6.79 15.26
C GLU A 68 6.91 6.71 13.80
N LYS A 69 7.65 7.31 12.87
CA LYS A 69 7.75 6.78 11.52
C LYS A 69 8.77 5.67 11.62
N GLN A 70 8.30 4.49 12.01
CA GLN A 70 9.10 3.28 11.91
C GLN A 70 9.67 3.25 10.49
N ASP A 71 11.00 3.30 10.38
CA ASP A 71 11.67 3.40 9.10
C ASP A 71 11.19 2.22 8.25
N SER A 72 10.70 2.49 7.04
CA SER A 72 10.18 1.42 6.17
C SER A 72 11.27 0.36 5.92
N SER A 73 12.53 0.76 5.95
CA SER A 73 13.68 -0.15 5.93
C SER A 73 13.70 -1.08 7.15
N GLU A 74 13.48 -0.55 8.35
CA GLU A 74 13.45 -1.32 9.59
C GLU A 74 12.26 -2.30 9.63
N LEU A 75 11.09 -1.88 9.16
CA LEU A 75 9.93 -2.76 8.99
C LEU A 75 10.20 -3.92 8.03
N ILE A 76 10.78 -3.62 6.86
CA ILE A 76 11.12 -4.62 5.84
C ILE A 76 12.15 -5.60 6.39
N ASN A 77 13.20 -5.11 7.05
CA ASN A 77 14.23 -5.95 7.64
C ASN A 77 13.65 -6.86 8.73
N LYS A 78 12.80 -6.31 9.62
CA LYS A 78 12.14 -7.08 10.67
C LYS A 78 11.25 -8.18 10.09
N LEU A 79 10.43 -7.86 9.09
CA LEU A 79 9.58 -8.84 8.41
C LEU A 79 10.41 -9.93 7.72
N THR A 80 11.47 -9.52 7.01
CA THR A 80 12.35 -10.45 6.29
C THR A 80 13.01 -11.44 7.25
N THR A 81 13.60 -10.96 8.34
CA THR A 81 14.21 -11.81 9.37
C THR A 81 13.18 -12.75 9.99
N THR A 82 11.97 -12.26 10.28
CA THR A 82 10.91 -13.10 10.86
C THR A 82 10.49 -14.21 9.91
N LEU A 83 10.30 -13.89 8.61
CA LEU A 83 9.95 -14.87 7.59
C LEU A 83 11.05 -15.92 7.39
N ILE A 84 12.32 -15.51 7.39
CA ILE A 84 13.46 -16.43 7.28
C ILE A 84 13.47 -17.41 8.45
N ASN A 85 13.39 -16.91 9.69
CA ASN A 85 13.39 -17.76 10.88
C ASN A 85 12.23 -18.76 10.87
N MET A 86 11.02 -18.33 10.46
CA MET A 86 9.89 -19.25 10.35
C MET A 86 10.11 -20.35 9.30
N ILE A 87 10.82 -20.07 8.21
CA ILE A 87 11.15 -21.07 7.18
C ILE A 87 12.20 -22.05 7.68
N GLU A 88 13.17 -21.58 8.48
CA GLU A 88 14.22 -22.43 9.04
C GLU A 88 13.69 -23.45 10.07
N GLU A 89 12.61 -23.11 10.78
CA GLU A 89 11.93 -24.00 11.73
C GLU A 89 11.01 -25.04 11.07
N LEU A 90 10.73 -24.92 9.76
CA LEU A 90 9.86 -25.84 9.03
C LEU A 90 10.63 -27.02 8.44
N GLU A 91 9.98 -28.19 8.38
CA GLU A 91 10.52 -29.31 7.62
C GLU A 91 10.65 -28.97 6.11
N PRO A 92 11.60 -29.56 5.37
CA PRO A 92 11.88 -29.18 3.99
C PRO A 92 10.67 -29.22 3.05
N ASP A 93 9.77 -30.19 3.25
CA ASP A 93 8.55 -30.33 2.43
C ASP A 93 7.47 -29.31 2.82
N GLU A 94 7.39 -28.94 4.10
CA GLU A 94 6.48 -27.91 4.60
C GLU A 94 6.93 -26.52 4.19
N ALA A 95 8.23 -26.22 4.31
CA ALA A 95 8.85 -25.00 3.83
C ALA A 95 8.58 -24.80 2.33
N ARG A 96 8.73 -25.88 1.52
CA ARG A 96 8.41 -25.83 0.08
C ARG A 96 6.94 -25.51 -0.18
N LYS A 97 6.00 -26.13 0.55
CA LYS A 97 4.56 -25.85 0.41
C LYS A 97 4.23 -24.41 0.82
N ALA A 98 4.75 -23.97 1.96
CA ALA A 98 4.55 -22.61 2.47
C ALA A 98 5.10 -21.55 1.51
N LEU A 99 6.32 -21.73 0.99
CA LEU A 99 6.92 -20.84 -0.01
C LEU A 99 6.11 -20.77 -1.31
N LYS A 100 5.55 -21.91 -1.77
CA LYS A 100 4.66 -21.92 -2.94
C LYS A 100 3.37 -21.14 -2.71
N LEU A 101 2.79 -21.22 -1.51
CA LEU A 101 1.59 -20.46 -1.16
C LEU A 101 1.89 -18.96 -1.02
N LEU A 102 2.97 -18.63 -0.32
CA LEU A 102 3.42 -17.25 -0.13
C LEU A 102 3.75 -16.59 -1.47
N SER A 103 4.45 -17.28 -2.37
CA SER A 103 4.75 -16.77 -3.70
C SER A 103 3.49 -16.59 -4.55
N LYS A 104 2.53 -17.53 -4.52
CA LYS A 104 1.23 -17.36 -5.21
C LYS A 104 0.49 -16.11 -4.74
N GLY A 105 0.25 -16.00 -3.44
CA GLY A 105 -0.53 -14.89 -2.87
C GLY A 105 0.21 -13.56 -2.94
N GLY A 106 1.50 -13.56 -2.60
CA GLY A 106 2.35 -12.37 -2.58
C GLY A 106 2.54 -11.76 -3.96
N LEU A 107 2.80 -12.57 -5.00
CA LEU A 107 2.99 -12.05 -6.36
C LEU A 107 1.68 -11.53 -6.97
N LEU A 108 0.53 -12.15 -6.68
CA LEU A 108 -0.78 -11.62 -7.07
C LEU A 108 -1.04 -10.24 -6.44
N ALA A 109 -0.76 -10.10 -5.15
CA ALA A 109 -1.00 -8.87 -4.42
C ALA A 109 -0.05 -7.75 -4.84
N LEU A 110 1.23 -8.05 -5.04
CA LEU A 110 2.26 -7.07 -5.35
C LEU A 110 2.33 -6.71 -6.84
N MET A 111 2.00 -7.64 -7.74
CA MET A 111 2.14 -7.47 -9.19
C MET A 111 0.94 -8.00 -9.99
N PRO A 112 -0.30 -7.53 -9.72
CA PRO A 112 -1.51 -8.06 -10.34
C PRO A 112 -1.59 -7.85 -11.86
N LEU A 113 -0.87 -6.86 -12.40
CA LEU A 113 -0.84 -6.59 -13.85
C LEU A 113 0.15 -7.47 -14.61
N VAL A 114 1.15 -8.02 -13.92
CA VAL A 114 2.18 -8.88 -14.53
C VAL A 114 1.75 -10.34 -14.46
N PHE A 115 1.18 -10.72 -13.31
CA PHE A 115 0.82 -12.08 -12.97
C PHE A 115 -0.69 -12.27 -12.94
N ASN A 116 -1.18 -13.18 -13.79
CA ASN A 116 -2.50 -13.79 -13.65
C ASN A 116 -2.34 -15.23 -13.13
N GLU A 117 -3.43 -15.88 -12.72
CA GLU A 117 -3.36 -17.21 -12.11
C GLU A 117 -2.57 -18.22 -12.97
N GLN A 118 -2.77 -18.22 -14.29
CA GLN A 118 -2.07 -19.12 -15.22
C GLN A 118 -0.56 -18.87 -15.24
N LYS A 119 -0.13 -17.62 -15.41
CA LYS A 119 1.29 -17.24 -15.39
C LYS A 119 1.93 -17.58 -14.05
N LEU A 120 1.20 -17.43 -12.95
CA LEU A 120 1.69 -17.80 -11.63
C LEU A 120 1.86 -19.30 -11.46
N TYR A 121 0.90 -20.11 -11.90
CA TYR A 121 1.05 -21.56 -11.82
C TYR A 121 2.28 -22.02 -12.62
N SER A 122 2.52 -21.45 -13.80
CA SER A 122 3.75 -21.74 -14.55
C SER A 122 5.02 -21.28 -13.83
N PHE A 123 5.01 -20.09 -13.22
CA PHE A 123 6.15 -19.52 -12.50
C PHE A 123 6.51 -20.32 -11.23
N ILE A 124 5.49 -20.83 -10.52
CA ILE A 124 5.64 -21.61 -9.29
C ILE A 124 6.02 -23.09 -9.59
N GLY A 125 6.16 -23.44 -10.87
CA GLY A 125 6.66 -24.73 -11.33
C GLY A 125 5.59 -25.81 -11.50
N PHE A 126 4.32 -25.43 -11.69
CA PHE A 126 3.31 -26.40 -12.14
C PHE A 126 3.53 -26.74 -13.63
N SER A 127 3.33 -28.01 -13.97
CA SER A 127 3.43 -28.45 -15.36
C SER A 127 2.30 -27.84 -16.20
N GLN A 128 2.55 -27.64 -17.49
CA GLN A 128 1.53 -27.13 -18.42
C GLN A 128 0.29 -28.04 -18.47
N GLN A 129 0.47 -29.35 -18.33
CA GLN A 129 -0.64 -30.31 -18.24
C GLN A 129 -1.47 -30.08 -16.98
N SER A 130 -0.84 -29.86 -15.82
CA SER A 130 -1.54 -29.57 -14.57
C SER A 130 -2.37 -28.28 -14.66
N ILE A 131 -1.82 -27.24 -15.31
CA ILE A 131 -2.51 -25.97 -15.52
C ILE A 131 -3.72 -26.15 -16.45
N GLN A 132 -3.55 -26.88 -17.56
CA GLN A 132 -4.66 -27.18 -18.48
C GLN A 132 -5.77 -27.99 -17.81
N THR A 133 -5.41 -29.00 -17.03
CA THR A 133 -6.39 -29.81 -16.27
C THR A 133 -7.16 -28.96 -15.27
N LEU A 134 -6.47 -28.06 -14.54
CA LEU A 134 -7.12 -27.12 -13.62
C LEU A 134 -8.09 -26.20 -14.36
N MET A 135 -7.70 -25.67 -15.52
CA MET A 135 -8.57 -24.82 -16.34
C MET A 135 -9.78 -25.57 -16.89
N MET A 136 -9.60 -26.81 -17.34
CA MET A 136 -10.73 -27.66 -17.76
C MET A 136 -11.68 -27.93 -16.60
N LEU A 137 -11.14 -28.19 -15.40
CA LEU A 137 -11.94 -28.43 -14.22
C LEU A 137 -12.71 -27.18 -13.78
N ASP A 138 -12.11 -26.00 -13.92
CA ASP A 138 -12.72 -24.72 -13.56
C ASP A 138 -13.80 -24.27 -14.56
N ALA A 139 -13.66 -24.64 -15.84
CA ALA A 139 -14.64 -24.39 -16.88
C ALA A 139 -15.90 -25.29 -16.79
N LEU A 140 -15.88 -26.34 -15.97
CA LEU A 140 -17.04 -27.20 -15.77
C LEU A 140 -18.08 -26.54 -14.85
N PRO A 141 -19.38 -26.82 -15.06
CA PRO A 141 -20.43 -26.44 -14.11
C PRO A 141 -20.11 -26.94 -12.70
N GLU A 142 -20.49 -26.14 -11.69
CA GLU A 142 -20.17 -26.42 -10.29
C GLU A 142 -20.67 -27.81 -9.85
N GLU A 143 -21.87 -28.23 -10.29
CA GLU A 143 -22.40 -29.55 -9.93
C GLU A 143 -21.54 -30.69 -10.49
N LYS A 144 -21.06 -30.55 -11.73
CA LYS A 144 -20.18 -31.55 -12.37
C LYS A 144 -18.80 -31.59 -11.70
N ARG A 145 -18.31 -30.43 -11.28
CA ARG A 145 -17.04 -30.32 -10.56
C ARG A 145 -17.10 -31.02 -9.21
N LYS A 146 -18.18 -30.79 -8.45
CA LYS A 146 -18.44 -31.47 -7.15
C LYS A 146 -18.57 -32.98 -7.32
N GLU A 147 -19.27 -33.44 -8.36
CA GLU A 147 -19.38 -34.86 -8.68
C GLU A 147 -18.01 -35.49 -8.96
N ILE A 148 -17.16 -34.82 -9.75
CA ILE A 148 -15.80 -35.30 -10.05
C ILE A 148 -14.94 -35.33 -8.77
N LEU A 149 -14.91 -34.24 -8.00
CA LEU A 149 -14.10 -34.15 -6.78
C LEU A 149 -14.52 -35.20 -5.74
N SER A 150 -15.83 -35.43 -5.58
CA SER A 150 -16.39 -36.46 -4.71
C SER A 150 -15.93 -37.88 -5.09
N LYS A 151 -15.86 -38.20 -6.40
CA LYS A 151 -15.34 -39.50 -6.88
C LYS A 151 -13.88 -39.76 -6.48
N TYR A 152 -13.09 -38.70 -6.31
CA TYR A 152 -11.69 -38.80 -5.86
C TYR A 152 -11.53 -38.57 -4.35
N GLY A 153 -12.63 -38.55 -3.58
CA GLY A 153 -12.62 -38.38 -2.13
C GLY A 153 -12.33 -36.95 -1.65
N ILE A 154 -12.23 -35.97 -2.56
CA ILE A 154 -12.01 -34.57 -2.24
C ILE A 154 -13.38 -33.93 -1.99
N HIS A 155 -13.78 -33.88 -0.73
CA HIS A 155 -14.97 -33.13 -0.32
C HIS A 155 -14.54 -31.69 -0.06
N GLU A 156 -15.30 -30.72 -0.57
CA GLU A 156 -15.10 -29.32 -0.18
C GLU A 156 -15.12 -29.25 1.36
N GLN A 157 -14.03 -28.78 1.97
CA GLN A 157 -14.09 -28.37 3.37
C GLN A 157 -15.14 -27.28 3.43
N GLU A 158 -16.25 -27.55 4.11
CA GLU A 158 -17.26 -26.55 4.41
C GLU A 158 -16.57 -25.28 4.88
N SER A 159 -16.79 -24.21 4.12
CA SER A 159 -16.56 -22.84 4.53
C SER A 159 -16.86 -22.73 6.03
N VAL A 160 -15.85 -22.33 6.82
CA VAL A 160 -15.93 -21.96 8.23
C VAL A 160 -17.36 -21.61 8.61
N VAL A 161 -18.02 -22.55 9.30
CA VAL A 161 -19.31 -22.31 9.93
C VAL A 161 -19.08 -21.21 10.95
N VAL A 162 -19.43 -19.98 10.57
CA VAL A 162 -19.70 -18.91 11.53
C VAL A 162 -20.68 -19.51 12.54
N PRO A 163 -20.38 -19.57 13.84
CA PRO A 163 -21.34 -20.09 14.79
C PRO A 163 -22.56 -19.17 14.73
N SER A 164 -23.65 -19.70 14.20
CA SER A 164 -24.95 -19.07 14.24
C SER A 164 -25.30 -18.93 15.71
N GLN A 165 -25.17 -17.72 16.26
CA GLN A 165 -25.66 -17.41 17.59
C GLN A 165 -27.16 -17.71 17.62
N GLU A 166 -27.53 -18.76 18.34
CA GLU A 166 -28.92 -19.04 18.68
C GLU A 166 -29.50 -17.82 19.41
N PRO A 167 -30.70 -17.33 19.03
CA PRO A 167 -31.36 -16.27 19.76
C PRO A 167 -31.83 -16.84 21.11
N GLN A 168 -31.15 -16.48 22.20
CA GLN A 168 -31.66 -16.71 23.54
C GLN A 168 -32.98 -15.96 23.73
N GLU A 169 -34.07 -16.72 23.82
CA GLU A 169 -35.36 -16.25 24.30
C GLU A 169 -35.22 -15.70 25.73
N VAL A 170 -35.23 -14.37 25.87
CA VAL A 170 -35.37 -13.72 27.17
C VAL A 170 -36.81 -13.87 27.63
N LYS A 171 -37.05 -14.86 28.50
CA LYS A 171 -38.30 -14.99 29.27
C LYS A 171 -38.52 -13.71 30.10
N LYS A 172 -39.59 -12.99 29.81
CA LYS A 172 -40.16 -11.97 30.71
C LYS A 172 -40.65 -12.67 31.98
N ALA A 173 -40.14 -12.25 33.14
CA ALA A 173 -40.77 -12.55 34.42
C ALA A 173 -41.57 -11.33 34.89
N VAL A 174 -42.77 -11.63 35.37
CA VAL A 174 -43.80 -10.78 35.98
C VAL A 174 -43.32 -10.18 37.30
#